data_AF-A0A6I1EF25-F1
#
_entry.id   AF-A0A6I1EF25-F1
#
_cell.length_a   1.000
_cell.length_b   1.000
_cell.length_c   1.000
_cell.angle_alpha   90.00
_cell.angle_beta   90.00
_cell.angle_gamma   90.00
#
_symmetry.space_group_name_H-M   'P 1'
#
loop_
_entity.id
_entity.type
_entity.pdbx_description
1 polymer ?
#
loop_
_entity_poly.entity_id
_entity_poly.type
_entity_poly.pdbx_seq_one_letter_code
_entity_poly.pdbx_strand_id
1 'polypeptide(L)'
;MSKKKSPRKKTYRKKEVRLPPMSAAFLPEYSEAQKTNLGLAQLLPVKALRSSEATKTNIIAAVTTVKLGVNICEHYEDTGDLKDACILAMAALVAGLEYTERHEPLPDYMVEPIEYAITRIVEIEMMLDRAALMHTFSESAQMDAQCLLVEEALIGAIIPDVPEVARYAGLKGYAFAGGQAHAGRLSDGAPWMWLPVKGDPIPINEPILAYLDDEQSTGT
;
A
#
# COMPACT_ATOMS: atom_id res chain seq x y z
N MET A 1 48.21 1.61 -41.54
CA MET A 1 47.02 2.48 -41.73
C MET A 1 46.12 2.35 -40.51
N SER A 2 45.97 3.41 -39.71
CA SER A 2 45.11 3.37 -38.52
C SER A 2 43.65 3.52 -38.95
N LYS A 3 42.78 2.58 -38.54
CA LYS A 3 41.35 2.65 -38.84
C LYS A 3 40.75 3.83 -38.08
N LYS A 4 40.30 4.87 -38.78
CA LYS A 4 39.52 5.98 -38.20
C LYS A 4 38.27 5.40 -37.53
N LYS A 5 38.17 5.53 -36.20
CA LYS A 5 36.96 5.19 -35.45
C LYS A 5 35.82 6.08 -35.93
N SER A 6 34.70 5.49 -36.31
CA SER A 6 33.51 6.24 -36.74
C SER A 6 33.01 7.12 -35.59
N PRO A 7 32.58 8.37 -35.86
CA PRO A 7 32.07 9.25 -34.82
C PRO A 7 30.79 8.66 -34.24
N ARG A 8 30.80 8.42 -32.92
CA ARG A 8 29.68 7.85 -32.16
C ARG A 8 28.49 8.81 -32.27
N LYS A 9 27.50 8.50 -33.09
CA LYS A 9 26.23 9.24 -33.14
C LYS A 9 25.54 9.06 -31.78
N LYS A 10 25.53 10.10 -30.95
CA LYS A 10 24.71 10.12 -29.73
C LYS A 10 23.25 10.14 -30.19
N THR A 11 22.53 9.06 -29.97
CA THR A 11 21.08 9.02 -30.17
C THR A 11 20.46 10.08 -29.26
N TYR A 12 19.76 11.06 -29.83
CA TYR A 12 19.03 12.04 -29.04
C TYR A 12 17.99 11.28 -28.21
N ARG A 13 18.16 11.28 -26.89
CA ARG A 13 17.14 10.84 -25.95
C ARG A 13 16.42 12.11 -25.49
N LYS A 14 15.14 12.24 -25.83
CA LYS A 14 14.31 13.36 -25.38
C LYS A 14 14.41 13.41 -23.86
N LYS A 15 14.97 14.50 -23.32
CA LYS A 15 14.91 14.74 -21.88
C LYS A 15 13.46 15.03 -21.53
N GLU A 16 12.91 14.29 -20.59
CA GLU A 16 11.60 14.63 -20.02
C GLU A 16 11.68 16.04 -19.45
N VAL A 17 10.78 16.91 -19.92
CA VAL A 17 10.61 18.24 -19.36
C VAL A 17 9.86 18.02 -18.05
N ARG A 18 10.56 18.13 -16.92
CA ARG A 18 9.89 18.18 -15.61
C ARG A 18 9.22 19.54 -15.49
N LEU A 19 7.90 19.55 -15.64
CA LEU A 19 7.10 20.73 -15.32
C LEU A 19 7.16 20.95 -13.81
N PRO A 20 7.55 22.13 -13.33
CA PRO A 20 7.55 22.41 -11.90
C PRO A 20 6.12 22.34 -11.35
N PRO A 21 5.89 21.82 -10.13
CA PRO A 21 4.54 21.64 -9.58
C PRO A 21 3.68 22.90 -9.63
N MET A 22 4.28 24.08 -9.42
CA MET A 22 3.59 25.37 -9.50
C MET A 22 2.98 25.66 -10.88
N SER A 23 3.51 25.06 -11.96
CA SER A 23 2.93 25.21 -13.30
C SER A 23 1.61 24.46 -13.46
N ALA A 24 1.34 23.45 -12.62
CA ALA A 24 0.10 22.67 -12.65
C ALA A 24 -1.13 23.49 -12.27
N ALA A 25 -0.97 24.50 -11.41
CA ALA A 25 -2.04 25.42 -11.02
C ALA A 25 -2.56 26.29 -12.19
N PHE A 26 -1.79 26.42 -13.27
CA PHE A 26 -2.18 27.17 -14.47
C PHE A 26 -2.76 26.28 -15.57
N LEU A 27 -2.78 24.97 -15.38
CA LEU A 27 -3.43 24.04 -16.29
C LEU A 27 -4.93 23.93 -15.97
N PRO A 28 -5.80 23.66 -16.95
CA PRO A 28 -7.22 23.45 -16.69
C PRO A 28 -7.40 22.27 -15.73
N GLU A 29 -8.45 22.28 -14.91
CA GLU A 29 -8.74 21.17 -13.99
C GLU A 29 -8.96 19.85 -14.75
N TYR A 30 -8.71 18.70 -14.11
CA TYR A 30 -9.04 17.41 -14.72
C TYR A 30 -10.55 17.27 -14.87
N SER A 31 -10.99 16.71 -16.01
CA SER A 31 -12.40 16.32 -16.14
C SER A 31 -12.71 15.11 -15.27
N GLU A 32 -13.97 14.95 -14.88
CA GLU A 32 -14.45 13.76 -14.14
C GLU A 32 -14.05 12.45 -14.82
N ALA A 33 -14.13 12.40 -16.16
CA ALA A 33 -13.70 11.24 -16.93
C ALA A 33 -12.19 10.99 -16.83
N GLN A 34 -11.37 12.04 -16.78
CA GLN A 34 -9.92 11.90 -16.59
C GLN A 34 -9.58 11.39 -15.20
N LYS A 35 -10.22 11.93 -14.16
CA LYS A 35 -10.03 11.46 -12.78
C LYS A 35 -10.49 10.01 -12.61
N THR A 36 -11.65 9.66 -13.17
CA THR A 36 -12.17 8.27 -13.16
C THR A 36 -11.19 7.32 -13.84
N ASN A 37 -10.66 7.67 -15.02
CA ASN A 37 -9.68 6.84 -15.72
C ASN A 37 -8.39 6.64 -14.91
N LEU A 38 -7.96 7.67 -14.18
CA LEU A 38 -6.80 7.60 -13.31
C LEU A 38 -7.04 6.64 -12.14
N GLY A 39 -8.20 6.75 -11.48
CA GLY A 39 -8.59 5.83 -10.40
C GLY A 39 -8.71 4.38 -10.88
N LEU A 40 -9.32 4.16 -12.05
CA LEU A 40 -9.39 2.83 -12.66
C LEU A 40 -8.00 2.24 -12.94
N ALA A 41 -7.05 3.07 -13.41
CA ALA A 41 -5.69 2.62 -13.68
C ALA A 41 -4.97 2.15 -12.40
N GLN A 42 -5.22 2.80 -11.26
CA GLN A 42 -4.66 2.41 -9.96
C GLN A 42 -5.30 1.15 -9.38
N LEU A 43 -6.56 0.83 -9.75
CA LEU A 43 -7.27 -0.38 -9.33
C LEU A 43 -6.97 -1.61 -10.21
N LEU A 44 -6.42 -1.44 -11.42
CA LEU A 44 -6.05 -2.56 -12.29
C LEU A 44 -5.11 -3.59 -11.64
N PRO A 45 -4.05 -3.20 -10.90
CA PRO A 45 -3.21 -4.14 -10.18
C PRO A 45 -4.00 -5.00 -9.18
N VAL A 46 -4.93 -4.40 -8.43
CA VAL A 46 -5.77 -5.11 -7.45
C VAL A 46 -6.61 -6.18 -8.13
N LYS A 47 -7.22 -5.85 -9.26
CA LYS A 47 -7.99 -6.81 -10.06
C LYS A 47 -7.15 -7.99 -10.53
N ALA A 48 -5.89 -7.74 -10.93
CA ALA A 48 -4.97 -8.80 -11.30
C ALA A 48 -4.58 -9.70 -10.11
N LEU A 49 -4.40 -9.10 -8.92
CA LEU A 49 -4.14 -9.86 -7.69
C LEU A 49 -5.30 -10.79 -7.35
N ARG A 50 -6.56 -10.32 -7.42
CA ARG A 50 -7.76 -11.15 -7.19
C ARG A 50 -7.92 -12.27 -8.21
N SER A 51 -7.63 -12.01 -9.48
CA SER A 51 -7.83 -13.00 -10.56
C SER A 51 -6.76 -14.09 -10.63
N SER A 52 -5.84 -14.18 -9.66
CA SER A 52 -4.68 -15.08 -9.70
C SER A 52 -3.76 -14.86 -10.91
N GLU A 53 -3.81 -13.67 -11.50
CA GLU A 53 -2.96 -13.22 -12.61
C GLU A 53 -1.86 -12.25 -12.10
N ALA A 54 -1.57 -12.35 -10.80
CA ALA A 54 -0.61 -11.51 -10.11
C ALA A 54 0.79 -11.67 -10.71
N THR A 55 1.35 -10.58 -11.25
CA THR A 55 2.76 -10.51 -11.62
C THR A 55 3.52 -9.59 -10.68
N LYS A 56 4.86 -9.74 -10.64
CA LYS A 56 5.75 -8.80 -9.94
C LYS A 56 5.51 -7.34 -10.33
N THR A 57 5.15 -7.09 -11.59
CA THR A 57 4.80 -5.75 -12.09
C THR A 57 3.52 -5.22 -11.44
N ASN A 58 2.51 -6.07 -11.23
CA ASN A 58 1.28 -5.68 -10.54
C ASN A 58 1.57 -5.31 -9.07
N ILE A 59 2.39 -6.10 -8.38
CA ILE A 59 2.79 -5.79 -7.00
C ILE A 59 3.54 -4.44 -6.93
N ILE A 60 4.52 -4.22 -7.81
CA ILE A 60 5.27 -2.95 -7.84
C ILE A 60 4.35 -1.75 -8.13
N ALA A 61 3.37 -1.93 -9.03
CA ALA A 61 2.38 -0.89 -9.32
C ALA A 61 1.51 -0.59 -8.08
N ALA A 62 1.00 -1.62 -7.39
CA ALA A 62 0.24 -1.46 -6.16
C ALA A 62 1.06 -0.80 -5.04
N VAL A 63 2.33 -1.18 -4.87
CA VAL A 63 3.27 -0.54 -3.93
C VAL A 63 3.41 0.95 -4.22
N THR A 64 3.49 1.32 -5.50
CA THR A 64 3.59 2.73 -5.90
C THR A 64 2.34 3.52 -5.49
N THR A 65 1.16 2.94 -5.68
CA THR A 65 -0.10 3.54 -5.22
C THR A 65 -0.15 3.65 -3.70
N VAL A 66 0.26 2.61 -2.95
CA VAL A 66 0.27 2.67 -1.48
C VAL A 66 1.19 3.78 -0.95
N LYS A 67 2.37 3.97 -1.55
CA LYS A 67 3.28 5.09 -1.20
C LYS A 67 2.63 6.44 -1.39
N LEU A 68 1.86 6.58 -2.47
CA LEU A 68 1.09 7.79 -2.72
C LEU A 68 0.06 8.03 -1.60
N GLY A 69 -0.62 6.99 -1.13
CA GLY A 69 -1.51 7.06 0.04
C GLY A 69 -0.81 7.51 1.32
N VAL A 70 0.42 7.06 1.56
CA VAL A 70 1.24 7.54 2.70
C VAL A 70 1.53 9.03 2.55
N ASN A 71 1.92 9.47 1.36
CA ASN A 71 2.18 10.89 1.12
C ASN A 71 0.92 11.75 1.31
N ILE A 72 -0.25 11.24 0.90
CA ILE A 72 -1.55 11.87 1.20
C ILE A 72 -1.74 12.00 2.72
N CYS A 73 -1.45 10.95 3.50
CA CYS A 73 -1.56 11.03 4.96
C CYS A 73 -0.62 12.03 5.62
N GLU A 74 0.52 12.35 5.00
CA GLU A 74 1.47 13.35 5.51
C GLU A 74 1.01 14.79 5.24
N HIS A 75 0.27 15.00 4.15
CA HIS A 75 -0.12 16.33 3.68
C HIS A 75 -1.55 16.74 4.03
N TYR A 76 -2.42 15.78 4.36
CA TYR A 76 -3.84 16.02 4.64
C TYR A 76 -4.22 15.48 6.03
N GLU A 77 -4.87 16.32 6.84
CA GLU A 77 -5.16 16.03 8.26
C GLU A 77 -6.37 15.09 8.48
N ASP A 78 -7.22 14.86 7.48
CA ASP A 78 -8.46 14.09 7.59
C ASP A 78 -8.49 12.87 6.65
N THR A 79 -7.57 11.94 6.86
CA THR A 79 -7.46 10.70 6.06
C THR A 79 -8.03 9.47 6.77
N GLY A 80 -8.58 9.64 7.97
CA GLY A 80 -9.20 8.56 8.74
C GLY A 80 -8.24 7.43 9.09
N ASP A 81 -8.58 6.21 8.66
CA ASP A 81 -7.80 4.99 8.84
C ASP A 81 -6.82 4.70 7.68
N LEU A 82 -6.67 5.63 6.72
CA LEU A 82 -5.87 5.40 5.52
C LEU A 82 -4.42 5.04 5.85
N LYS A 83 -3.82 5.64 6.88
CA LYS A 83 -2.45 5.35 7.26
C LYS A 83 -2.30 3.89 7.71
N ASP A 84 -3.22 3.42 8.55
CA ASP A 84 -3.26 2.03 9.03
C ASP A 84 -3.50 1.06 7.86
N ALA A 85 -4.40 1.43 6.94
CA ALA A 85 -4.67 0.67 5.72
C ALA A 85 -3.44 0.58 4.81
N CYS A 86 -2.69 1.67 4.63
CA CYS A 86 -1.46 1.69 3.84
C CYS A 86 -0.37 0.80 4.45
N ILE A 87 -0.24 0.77 5.78
CA ILE A 87 0.71 -0.12 6.48
C ILE A 87 0.34 -1.59 6.20
N LEU A 88 -0.93 -1.97 6.38
CA LEU A 88 -1.40 -3.33 6.14
C LEU A 88 -1.31 -3.73 4.66
N ALA A 89 -1.64 -2.83 3.74
CA ALA A 89 -1.49 -3.06 2.31
C ALA A 89 -0.02 -3.27 1.92
N MET A 90 0.91 -2.49 2.48
CA MET A 90 2.33 -2.68 2.23
C MET A 90 2.82 -4.02 2.80
N ALA A 91 2.38 -4.42 4.00
CA ALA A 91 2.67 -5.74 4.56
C ALA A 91 2.17 -6.87 3.66
N ALA A 92 0.92 -6.78 3.18
CA ALA A 92 0.37 -7.74 2.25
C ALA A 92 1.19 -7.84 0.95
N LEU A 93 1.62 -6.70 0.40
CA LEU A 93 2.40 -6.64 -0.84
C LEU A 93 3.82 -7.18 -0.67
N VAL A 94 4.47 -6.92 0.47
CA VAL A 94 5.79 -7.48 0.80
C VAL A 94 5.71 -8.99 0.90
N ALA A 95 4.78 -9.52 1.71
CA ALA A 95 4.58 -10.97 1.82
C ALA A 95 4.11 -11.60 0.48
N GLY A 96 3.31 -10.86 -0.31
CA GLY A 96 2.81 -11.30 -1.60
C GLY A 96 3.89 -11.48 -2.67
N LEU A 97 5.06 -10.88 -2.52
CA LEU A 97 6.18 -11.11 -3.44
C LEU A 97 6.58 -12.59 -3.48
N GLU A 98 6.64 -13.24 -2.32
CA GLU A 98 6.99 -14.66 -2.22
C GLU A 98 5.97 -15.55 -2.95
N TYR A 99 4.67 -15.25 -2.82
CA TYR A 99 3.60 -15.96 -3.55
C TYR A 99 3.78 -15.82 -5.06
N THR A 100 4.10 -14.62 -5.57
CA THR A 100 4.35 -14.44 -7.00
C THR A 100 5.59 -15.18 -7.50
N GLU A 101 6.64 -15.27 -6.68
CA GLU A 101 7.85 -16.04 -7.02
C GLU A 101 7.57 -17.54 -7.06
N ARG A 102 6.65 -18.03 -6.21
CA ARG A 102 6.17 -19.43 -6.19
C ARG A 102 5.07 -19.73 -7.21
N HIS A 103 4.57 -18.70 -7.90
CA HIS A 103 3.43 -18.79 -8.83
C HIS A 103 2.14 -19.28 -8.16
N GLU A 104 1.95 -18.89 -6.90
CA GLU A 104 0.77 -19.17 -6.11
C GLU A 104 -0.15 -17.94 -6.04
N PRO A 105 -1.47 -18.13 -6.01
CA PRO A 105 -2.40 -17.03 -5.80
C PRO A 105 -2.25 -16.46 -4.38
N LEU A 106 -2.40 -15.14 -4.25
CA LEU A 106 -2.44 -14.51 -2.93
C LEU A 106 -3.77 -14.87 -2.23
N PRO A 107 -3.75 -15.24 -0.94
CA PRO A 107 -4.96 -15.44 -0.16
C PRO A 107 -5.82 -14.17 -0.06
N ASP A 108 -7.14 -14.34 0.03
CA ASP A 108 -8.09 -13.21 0.09
C ASP A 108 -7.79 -12.25 1.24
N TYR A 109 -7.46 -12.77 2.43
CA TYR A 109 -7.11 -11.97 3.60
C TYR A 109 -5.87 -11.07 3.42
N MET A 110 -5.05 -11.34 2.39
CA MET A 110 -3.94 -10.45 1.98
C MET A 110 -4.38 -9.46 0.91
N VAL A 111 -5.28 -9.85 0.01
CA VAL A 111 -5.74 -8.98 -1.09
C VAL A 111 -6.71 -7.90 -0.60
N GLU A 112 -7.57 -8.24 0.35
CA GLU A 112 -8.56 -7.32 0.94
C GLU A 112 -7.97 -6.01 1.48
N PRO A 113 -6.92 -6.01 2.34
CA PRO A 113 -6.33 -4.76 2.82
C PRO A 113 -5.70 -3.93 1.69
N ILE A 114 -5.17 -4.57 0.65
CA ILE A 114 -4.62 -3.87 -0.52
C ILE A 114 -5.72 -3.15 -1.29
N GLU A 115 -6.82 -3.85 -1.55
CA GLU A 115 -7.97 -3.28 -2.25
C GLU A 115 -8.59 -2.13 -1.47
N TYR A 116 -8.78 -2.32 -0.16
CA TYR A 116 -9.33 -1.30 0.72
C TYR A 116 -8.47 -0.04 0.69
N ALA A 117 -7.16 -0.16 0.91
CA ALA A 117 -6.25 0.98 0.91
C ALA A 117 -6.26 1.71 -0.44
N ILE A 118 -6.12 0.99 -1.57
CA ILE A 118 -6.10 1.61 -2.90
C ILE A 118 -7.43 2.28 -3.23
N THR A 119 -8.56 1.69 -2.84
CA THR A 119 -9.88 2.30 -3.04
C THR A 119 -10.00 3.62 -2.27
N ARG A 120 -9.57 3.64 -1.00
CA ARG A 120 -9.55 4.87 -0.18
C ARG A 120 -8.63 5.95 -0.78
N ILE A 121 -7.49 5.56 -1.34
CA ILE A 121 -6.57 6.49 -2.03
C ILE A 121 -7.27 7.13 -3.22
N VAL A 122 -7.88 6.31 -4.09
CA VAL A 122 -8.63 6.79 -5.26
C VAL A 122 -9.76 7.75 -4.86
N GLU A 123 -10.51 7.41 -3.80
CA GLU A 123 -11.59 8.27 -3.28
C GLU A 123 -11.07 9.65 -2.84
N ILE A 124 -9.92 9.71 -2.19
CA ILE A 124 -9.31 10.98 -1.77
C ILE A 124 -8.78 11.75 -2.98
N GLU A 125 -8.12 11.08 -3.91
CA GLU A 125 -7.63 11.71 -5.15
C GLU A 125 -8.74 12.37 -5.96
N MET A 126 -9.93 11.77 -6.00
CA MET A 126 -11.09 12.35 -6.66
C MET A 126 -11.46 13.73 -6.10
N MET A 127 -11.23 13.94 -4.79
CA MET A 127 -11.53 15.20 -4.10
C MET A 127 -10.43 16.26 -4.24
N LEU A 128 -9.21 15.86 -4.64
CA LEU A 128 -8.08 16.78 -4.79
C LEU A 128 -8.18 17.59 -6.09
N ASP A 129 -7.68 18.82 -6.05
CA ASP A 129 -7.48 19.63 -7.25
C ASP A 129 -6.23 19.19 -8.03
N ARG A 130 -6.09 19.67 -9.27
CA ARG A 130 -4.99 19.29 -10.15
C ARG A 130 -3.63 19.63 -9.56
N ALA A 131 -3.50 20.76 -8.88
CA ALA A 131 -2.23 21.20 -8.33
C ALA A 131 -1.78 20.28 -7.19
N ALA A 132 -2.71 19.97 -6.28
CA ALA A 132 -2.56 18.98 -5.22
C ALA A 132 -2.17 17.61 -5.77
N LEU A 133 -2.94 17.05 -6.71
CA LEU A 133 -2.63 15.75 -7.32
C LEU A 133 -1.23 15.69 -7.94
N MET A 134 -0.87 16.72 -8.73
CA MET A 134 0.44 16.77 -9.37
C MET A 134 1.59 16.90 -8.36
N HIS A 135 1.38 17.62 -7.26
CA HIS A 135 2.33 17.71 -6.17
C HIS A 135 2.52 16.33 -5.52
N THR A 136 1.42 15.68 -5.12
CA THR A 136 1.45 14.39 -4.45
C THR A 136 2.07 13.30 -5.34
N PHE A 137 1.78 13.26 -6.64
CA PHE A 137 2.44 12.34 -7.58
C PHE A 137 3.94 12.61 -7.72
N SER A 138 4.33 13.88 -7.84
CA SER A 138 5.74 14.27 -8.01
C SER A 138 6.58 13.88 -6.80
N GLU A 139 6.06 14.08 -5.59
CA GLU A 139 6.75 13.70 -4.35
C GLU A 139 6.79 12.19 -4.17
N SER A 140 5.69 11.49 -4.45
CA SER A 140 5.64 10.02 -4.34
C SER A 140 6.57 9.33 -5.34
N ALA A 141 6.88 9.96 -6.47
CA ALA A 141 7.88 9.47 -7.41
C ALA A 141 9.34 9.68 -6.92
N GLN A 142 9.56 10.58 -5.96
CA GLN A 142 10.86 10.87 -5.36
C GLN A 142 11.06 10.17 -4.01
N MET A 143 9.97 9.72 -3.40
CA MET A 143 9.96 8.88 -2.20
C MET A 143 10.82 7.63 -2.41
N ASP A 144 11.66 7.34 -1.42
CA ASP A 144 12.54 6.18 -1.44
C ASP A 144 11.72 4.87 -1.47
N ALA A 145 12.38 3.76 -1.81
CA ALA A 145 11.81 2.42 -1.72
C ALA A 145 11.16 2.15 -0.34
N GLN A 146 11.70 2.78 0.71
CA GLN A 146 11.49 2.49 2.13
C GLN A 146 10.42 3.34 2.86
N CYS A 147 9.48 3.97 2.16
CA CYS A 147 8.51 4.88 2.81
C CYS A 147 7.53 4.21 3.79
N LEU A 148 7.45 2.89 3.79
CA LEU A 148 6.92 2.11 4.89
C LEU A 148 7.94 0.99 5.13
N LEU A 149 8.77 1.15 6.16
CA LEU A 149 9.72 0.12 6.62
C LEU A 149 8.93 -1.03 7.26
N VAL A 150 8.18 -1.76 6.44
CA VAL A 150 7.50 -2.97 6.88
C VAL A 150 8.52 -4.09 6.97
N GLU A 151 8.79 -4.51 8.20
CA GLU A 151 9.64 -5.66 8.45
C GLU A 151 8.85 -6.95 8.21
N GLU A 152 9.34 -7.79 7.29
CA GLU A 152 8.66 -9.04 6.93
C GLU A 152 8.45 -9.98 8.12
N ALA A 153 9.39 -9.97 9.08
CA ALA A 153 9.33 -10.79 10.29
C ALA A 153 8.13 -10.46 11.21
N LEU A 154 7.58 -9.25 11.07
CA LEU A 154 6.46 -8.73 11.86
C LEU A 154 5.10 -8.95 11.19
N ILE A 155 5.10 -9.51 9.96
CA ILE A 155 3.88 -9.83 9.24
C ILE A 155 3.31 -11.14 9.78
N GLY A 156 2.07 -11.10 10.25
CA GLY A 156 1.35 -12.24 10.80
C GLY A 156 0.05 -12.53 10.05
N ALA A 157 -0.27 -13.81 9.94
CA ALA A 157 -1.62 -14.26 9.59
C ALA A 157 -2.30 -14.77 10.86
N ILE A 158 -3.40 -14.14 11.25
CA ILE A 158 -4.21 -14.59 12.39
C ILE A 158 -5.29 -15.50 11.82
N ILE A 159 -5.09 -16.80 11.98
CA ILE A 159 -5.98 -17.85 11.46
C ILE A 159 -6.74 -18.48 12.64
N PRO A 160 -8.06 -18.32 12.74
CA PRO A 160 -8.86 -18.96 13.79
C PRO A 160 -8.59 -20.47 13.87
N ASP A 161 -8.70 -21.04 15.07
CA ASP A 161 -8.52 -22.47 15.36
C ASP A 161 -7.10 -23.04 15.14
N VAL A 162 -6.14 -22.21 14.73
CA VAL A 162 -4.73 -22.59 14.59
C VAL A 162 -3.96 -22.27 15.89
N PRO A 163 -3.31 -23.25 16.56
CA PRO A 163 -2.62 -23.05 17.83
C PRO A 163 -1.54 -21.96 17.80
N GLU A 164 -0.88 -21.79 16.64
CA GLU A 164 0.19 -20.84 16.41
C GLU A 164 -0.26 -19.39 16.62
N VAL A 165 -1.56 -19.08 16.51
CA VAL A 165 -2.09 -17.74 16.79
C VAL A 165 -1.83 -17.31 18.22
N ALA A 166 -1.72 -18.25 19.18
CA ALA A 166 -1.43 -17.92 20.56
C ALA A 166 -0.11 -17.17 20.76
N ARG A 167 0.85 -17.27 19.82
CA ARG A 167 2.10 -16.51 19.85
C ARG A 167 1.91 -15.01 19.63
N TYR A 168 0.76 -14.61 19.09
CA TYR A 168 0.41 -13.22 18.79
C TYR A 168 -0.46 -12.59 19.88
N ALA A 169 -0.91 -13.38 20.87
CA ALA A 169 -1.78 -12.91 21.94
C ALA A 169 -1.12 -11.75 22.70
N GLY A 170 -1.81 -10.61 22.80
CA GLY A 170 -1.31 -9.42 23.48
C GLY A 170 -0.41 -8.51 22.66
N LEU A 171 0.11 -8.98 21.52
CA LEU A 171 0.94 -8.16 20.64
C LEU A 171 0.14 -7.01 20.04
N LYS A 172 0.75 -5.83 20.06
CA LYS A 172 0.21 -4.62 19.45
C LYS A 172 0.52 -4.59 17.96
N GLY A 173 -0.19 -3.76 17.23
CA GLY A 173 0.09 -3.49 15.84
C GLY A 173 -1.16 -3.07 15.10
N TYR A 174 -1.29 -3.55 13.86
CA TYR A 174 -2.40 -3.26 12.97
C TYR A 174 -3.01 -4.56 12.48
N ALA A 175 -4.32 -4.61 12.31
CA ALA A 175 -5.00 -5.74 11.68
C ALA A 175 -6.11 -5.26 10.75
N PHE A 176 -6.35 -6.05 9.70
CA PHE A 176 -7.50 -5.85 8.81
C PHE A 176 -8.66 -6.71 9.30
N ALA A 177 -9.62 -6.11 10.01
CA ALA A 177 -10.73 -6.83 10.64
C ALA A 177 -12.04 -6.07 10.41
N GLY A 178 -13.16 -6.79 10.26
CA GLY A 178 -14.45 -6.16 10.01
C GLY A 178 -14.51 -5.32 8.71
N GLY A 179 -13.61 -5.58 7.75
CA GLY A 179 -13.51 -4.84 6.49
C GLY A 179 -12.79 -3.49 6.59
N GLN A 180 -12.09 -3.21 7.69
CA GLN A 180 -11.34 -1.97 7.90
C GLN A 180 -9.98 -2.22 8.55
N ALA A 181 -9.12 -1.21 8.48
CA ALA A 181 -7.82 -1.23 9.13
C ALA A 181 -7.93 -0.71 10.58
N HIS A 182 -7.35 -1.44 11.53
CA HIS A 182 -7.42 -1.09 12.94
C HIS A 182 -6.05 -1.19 13.62
N ALA A 183 -5.51 -0.08 14.11
CA ALA A 183 -4.51 -0.11 15.17
C ALA A 183 -5.09 -0.72 16.45
N GLY A 184 -4.36 -1.61 17.11
CA GLY A 184 -4.87 -2.35 18.26
C GLY A 184 -3.92 -3.43 18.75
N ARG A 185 -4.51 -4.47 19.36
CA ARG A 185 -3.81 -5.69 19.76
C ARG A 185 -4.71 -6.91 19.67
N LEU A 186 -4.12 -8.10 19.55
CA LEU A 186 -4.87 -9.35 19.67
C LEU A 186 -5.22 -9.63 21.14
N SER A 187 -6.41 -10.15 21.41
CA SER A 187 -6.82 -10.57 22.75
C SER A 187 -5.85 -11.59 23.36
N ASP A 188 -5.64 -11.48 24.66
CA ASP A 188 -4.73 -12.36 25.44
C ASP A 188 -5.27 -13.80 25.63
N GLY A 189 -6.41 -14.13 25.02
CA GLY A 189 -7.07 -15.42 25.17
C GLY A 189 -8.16 -15.67 24.13
N ALA A 190 -8.61 -16.93 24.07
CA ALA A 190 -9.67 -17.38 23.18
C ALA A 190 -11.08 -17.05 23.75
N PRO A 191 -12.07 -16.72 22.91
CA PRO A 191 -11.98 -16.62 21.45
C PRO A 191 -11.14 -15.43 21.01
N TRP A 192 -10.44 -15.57 19.87
CA TRP A 192 -9.58 -14.52 19.33
C TRP A 192 -10.39 -13.30 18.93
N MET A 193 -10.02 -12.14 19.46
CA MET A 193 -10.64 -10.85 19.15
C MET A 193 -9.54 -9.81 18.91
N TRP A 194 -9.74 -8.96 17.91
CA TRP A 194 -8.94 -7.73 17.80
C TRP A 194 -9.50 -6.68 18.75
N LEU A 195 -8.64 -6.09 19.56
CA LEU A 195 -8.95 -5.01 20.49
C LEU A 195 -8.43 -3.71 19.88
N PRO A 196 -9.25 -2.97 19.12
CA PRO A 196 -8.80 -1.73 18.49
C PRO A 196 -8.57 -0.65 19.54
N VAL A 197 -7.67 0.30 19.24
CA VAL A 197 -7.43 1.48 20.10
C VAL A 197 -8.69 2.35 20.20
N LYS A 198 -9.50 2.37 19.14
CA LYS A 198 -10.78 3.09 19.06
C LYS A 198 -11.87 2.15 18.53
N GLY A 199 -13.03 2.16 19.18
CA GLY A 199 -14.18 1.35 18.81
C GLY A 199 -14.33 0.09 19.68
N ASP A 200 -15.27 -0.76 19.27
CA ASP A 200 -15.61 -1.99 19.99
C ASP A 200 -14.69 -3.15 19.58
N PRO A 201 -14.47 -4.15 20.46
CA PRO A 201 -13.76 -5.38 20.12
C PRO A 201 -14.35 -6.08 18.88
N ILE A 202 -13.47 -6.57 18.00
CA ILE A 202 -13.86 -7.18 16.74
C ILE A 202 -13.55 -8.68 16.80
N PRO A 203 -14.55 -9.57 16.72
CA PRO A 203 -14.31 -11.01 16.69
C PRO A 203 -13.59 -11.43 15.39
N ILE A 204 -12.59 -12.29 15.52
CA ILE A 204 -11.83 -12.81 14.37
C ILE A 204 -12.36 -14.21 14.07
N ASN A 205 -13.28 -14.29 13.11
CA ASN A 205 -13.93 -15.54 12.71
C ASN A 205 -13.37 -16.11 11.41
N GLU A 206 -12.58 -15.33 10.68
CA GLU A 206 -11.95 -15.69 9.41
C GLU A 206 -10.47 -15.30 9.47
N PRO A 207 -9.61 -15.90 8.62
CA PRO A 207 -8.21 -15.49 8.52
C PRO A 207 -8.08 -14.00 8.24
N ILE A 208 -7.22 -13.31 8.99
CA ILE A 208 -6.90 -11.90 8.75
C ILE A 208 -5.41 -11.66 8.68
N LEU A 209 -5.02 -10.60 7.96
CA LEU A 209 -3.66 -10.08 7.99
C LEU A 209 -3.46 -9.16 9.20
N ALA A 210 -2.33 -9.33 9.86
CA ALA A 210 -1.84 -8.42 10.89
C ALA A 210 -0.38 -8.04 10.63
N TYR A 211 -0.03 -6.84 11.07
CA TYR A 211 1.34 -6.36 11.16
C TYR A 211 1.62 -6.00 12.62
N LEU A 212 2.48 -6.76 13.29
CA LEU A 212 2.59 -6.78 14.75
C LEU A 212 3.92 -6.19 15.22
N ASP A 213 3.90 -5.39 16.27
CA ASP A 213 5.11 -4.83 16.86
C ASP A 213 5.95 -5.94 17.52
N ASP A 214 7.27 -5.83 17.44
CA ASP A 214 8.16 -6.69 18.22
C ASP A 214 8.09 -6.31 19.71
N GLU A 215 7.87 -7.31 20.58
CA GLU A 215 7.88 -7.16 22.04
C GLU A 215 9.22 -6.58 22.58
N GLN A 216 10.27 -6.52 21.76
CA GLN A 216 11.59 -6.01 22.14
C GLN A 216 11.82 -4.50 21.97
N SER A 217 10.86 -3.74 21.44
CA SER A 217 11.04 -2.31 21.17
C SER A 217 10.62 -1.35 22.30
N THR A 218 10.21 -1.86 23.47
CA THR A 218 10.16 -1.02 24.68
C THR A 218 11.54 -0.97 25.35
N GLY A 219 12.42 -0.12 24.85
CA GLY A 219 13.75 0.04 25.43
C GLY A 219 14.66 1.06 24.75
N THR A 220 14.25 2.34 24.68
CA THR A 220 15.05 3.51 25.12
C THR A 220 14.30 4.82 24.86
#